data_AF-A0AAN6FR09-F1
#
_entry.id   AF-A0AAN6FR09-F1
#
_cell.length_a   1.000
_cell.length_b   1.000
_cell.length_c   1.000
_cell.angle_alpha   90.00
_cell.angle_beta   90.00
_cell.angle_gamma   90.00
#
_symmetry.space_group_name_H-M   'P 1'
#
loop_
_entity.id
_entity.type
_entity.pdbx_description
1 polymer ?
#
loop_
_entity_poly.entity_id
_entity_poly.type
_entity_poly.pdbx_seq_one_letter_code
_entity_poly.pdbx_strand_id
1 'polypeptide(L)'
;MYTQHSHSGWVFRGTFRGPQVAREIDTVLVYMNEVKLCRWAPDRRFLATEGLNNCTVVAIYSQHAGILAHIAPRTETATGDENVLDLRQQLVRQYQTCQLSGLFPRSTSIVLAAVYRGAVALPDTVITIRRLLNMLGLRVVYREYRVREFGQARAEGETTFIMACRQAGQVPEVYVNDVLQHVEDGEIHGQNDQSQRSGEADEESRGRDGAEESPDEDEDEGESEGEGEDDEAGQAEVNRRGQIAHRVRARRDQMLQQGYTFNQVVGLLAAPLQQSLGISQQQVIELLRQG
;
A
#
# COMPACT_ATOMS: atom_id res chain seq x y z
N MET A 1 -3.47 21.77 -4.93
CA MET A 1 -4.94 21.89 -5.09
C MET A 1 -5.37 20.91 -6.17
N TYR A 2 -5.92 19.76 -5.77
CA TYR A 2 -6.61 18.89 -6.71
C TYR A 2 -8.08 19.36 -6.75
N THR A 3 -8.55 19.81 -7.91
CA THR A 3 -9.97 20.09 -8.12
C THR A 3 -10.74 18.79 -8.00
N GLN A 4 -11.61 18.69 -6.99
CA GLN A 4 -12.66 17.65 -6.95
C GLN A 4 -13.59 17.90 -8.14
N HIS A 5 -13.29 17.27 -9.27
CA HIS A 5 -14.22 17.17 -10.37
C HIS A 5 -15.41 16.33 -9.90
N SER A 6 -16.62 16.89 -10.02
CA SER A 6 -17.86 16.14 -9.87
C SER A 6 -17.76 14.88 -10.73
N HIS A 7 -17.76 13.71 -10.10
CA HIS A 7 -17.69 12.44 -10.78
C HIS A 7 -19.00 12.24 -11.54
N SER A 8 -19.06 12.74 -12.78
CA SER A 8 -19.95 12.18 -13.79
C SER A 8 -19.55 10.72 -13.91
N GLY A 9 -20.33 9.82 -13.30
CA GLY A 9 -20.10 8.39 -13.37
C GLY A 9 -19.88 8.01 -14.83
N TRP A 10 -18.65 7.65 -15.15
CA TRP A 10 -18.34 7.12 -16.47
C TRP A 10 -18.97 5.75 -16.52
N VAL A 11 -20.21 5.71 -17.02
CA VAL A 11 -20.84 4.48 -17.45
C VAL A 11 -19.99 3.98 -18.61
N PHE A 12 -19.31 2.85 -18.44
CA PHE A 12 -18.67 2.09 -19.51
C PHE A 12 -19.64 2.00 -20.71
N ARG A 13 -19.45 2.90 -21.70
CA ARG A 13 -20.36 3.05 -22.85
C ARG A 13 -19.68 2.80 -24.19
N GLY A 14 -18.37 2.56 -24.21
CA GLY A 14 -17.68 2.12 -25.40
C GLY A 14 -17.55 0.60 -25.46
N THR A 15 -17.19 0.15 -26.66
CA THR A 15 -17.09 -1.25 -27.07
C THR A 15 -15.90 -1.93 -26.38
N PHE A 16 -16.09 -2.26 -25.11
CA PHE A 16 -15.20 -3.10 -24.32
C PHE A 16 -15.02 -4.44 -25.04
N ARG A 17 -13.78 -4.80 -25.42
CA ARG A 17 -13.46 -6.12 -26.00
C ARG A 17 -13.11 -7.17 -24.94
N GLY A 18 -12.96 -6.77 -23.67
CA GLY A 18 -13.00 -7.70 -22.52
C GLY A 18 -14.43 -8.15 -22.19
N PRO A 19 -14.67 -8.84 -21.05
CA PRO A 19 -16.04 -9.07 -20.60
C PRO A 19 -16.73 -7.71 -20.53
N GLN A 20 -17.81 -7.51 -21.27
CA GLN A 20 -18.67 -6.33 -21.09
C GLN A 20 -18.91 -6.23 -19.59
N VAL A 21 -18.29 -5.24 -18.93
CA VAL A 21 -18.59 -4.92 -17.54
C VAL A 21 -20.03 -4.49 -17.61
N ALA A 22 -20.90 -5.45 -17.31
CA ALA A 22 -22.32 -5.27 -17.43
C ALA A 22 -22.65 -4.16 -16.42
N ARG A 23 -23.61 -3.32 -16.82
CA ARG A 23 -24.34 -2.32 -16.04
C ARG A 23 -23.94 -2.26 -14.56
N GLU A 24 -23.67 -1.04 -14.05
CA GLU A 24 -23.40 -0.67 -12.65
C GLU A 24 -24.08 -1.54 -11.56
N ILE A 25 -25.26 -2.09 -11.86
CA ILE A 25 -26.04 -3.05 -11.07
C ILE A 25 -25.26 -4.31 -10.65
N ASP A 26 -24.39 -4.91 -11.48
CA ASP A 26 -23.69 -6.16 -11.15
C ASP A 26 -22.20 -6.02 -10.82
N THR A 27 -21.75 -4.77 -10.64
CA THR A 27 -20.37 -4.40 -10.35
C THR A 27 -20.27 -3.73 -8.98
N VAL A 28 -19.36 -4.25 -8.15
CA VAL A 28 -18.93 -3.55 -6.92
C VAL A 28 -17.74 -2.67 -7.28
N LEU A 29 -17.95 -1.36 -7.32
CA LEU A 29 -16.87 -0.39 -7.52
C LEU A 29 -16.16 -0.07 -6.20
N VAL A 30 -14.84 -0.15 -6.22
CA VAL A 30 -13.94 0.23 -5.13
C VAL A 30 -13.30 1.56 -5.47
N TYR A 31 -13.59 2.57 -4.67
CA TYR A 31 -13.04 3.89 -4.87
C TYR A 31 -11.63 4.00 -4.28
N MET A 32 -10.94 5.07 -4.64
CA MET A 32 -9.62 5.38 -4.11
C MET A 32 -9.65 5.50 -2.58
N ASN A 33 -8.69 4.86 -1.91
CA ASN A 33 -8.59 4.68 -0.45
C ASN A 33 -9.75 3.93 0.18
N GLU A 34 -10.25 2.92 -0.52
CA GLU A 34 -11.32 2.06 -0.04
C GLU A 34 -10.90 0.58 -0.12
N VAL A 35 -11.45 -0.24 0.78
CA VAL A 35 -11.35 -1.71 0.73
C VAL A 35 -12.75 -2.29 0.73
N LYS A 36 -13.11 -3.03 -0.31
CA LYS A 36 -14.42 -3.72 -0.39
C LYS A 36 -14.27 -5.21 -0.61
N LEU A 37 -15.26 -5.92 -0.07
CA LEU A 37 -15.52 -7.34 -0.28
C LEU A 37 -16.67 -7.50 -1.27
N CYS A 38 -16.52 -8.41 -2.21
CA CYS A 38 -17.60 -8.89 -3.07
C CYS A 38 -17.69 -10.41 -2.95
N ARG A 39 -18.86 -10.92 -2.52
CA ARG A 39 -19.20 -12.34 -2.64
C ARG A 39 -19.80 -12.56 -4.03
N TRP A 40 -19.28 -13.54 -4.76
CA TRP A 40 -19.73 -13.81 -6.12
C TRP A 40 -21.17 -14.32 -6.12
N ALA A 41 -22.00 -13.66 -6.92
CA ALA A 41 -23.41 -13.98 -7.10
C ALA A 41 -23.86 -13.56 -8.51
N PRO A 42 -25.01 -14.05 -9.01
CA PRO A 42 -25.50 -13.66 -10.34
C PRO A 42 -25.68 -12.13 -10.52
N ASP A 43 -25.97 -11.41 -9.44
CA ASP A 43 -26.12 -9.96 -9.37
C ASP A 43 -24.84 -9.24 -8.92
N ARG A 44 -23.73 -9.95 -8.70
CA ARG A 44 -22.44 -9.40 -8.25
C ARG A 44 -21.30 -10.18 -8.86
N ARG A 45 -21.04 -9.90 -10.13
CA ARG A 45 -20.09 -10.64 -10.97
C ARG A 45 -18.76 -9.92 -11.12
N PHE A 46 -18.74 -8.61 -10.84
CA PHE A 46 -17.54 -7.81 -11.01
C PHE A 46 -17.16 -7.10 -9.71
N LEU A 47 -15.87 -7.06 -9.42
CA LEU A 47 -15.28 -6.22 -8.39
C LEU A 47 -14.16 -5.43 -9.06
N ALA A 48 -14.32 -4.11 -9.15
CA ALA A 48 -13.52 -3.29 -10.03
C ALA A 48 -13.11 -1.97 -9.38
N THR A 49 -12.05 -1.40 -9.91
CA THR A 49 -11.61 -0.04 -9.59
C THR A 49 -11.02 0.62 -10.84
N GLU A 50 -11.06 1.94 -10.86
CA GLU A 50 -10.64 2.76 -11.99
C GLU A 50 -9.84 3.97 -11.52
N GLY A 51 -9.25 4.71 -12.46
CA GLY A 51 -8.45 5.90 -12.15
C GLY A 51 -7.14 5.57 -11.43
N LEU A 52 -6.56 4.40 -11.72
CA LEU A 52 -5.43 3.84 -10.97
C LEU A 52 -4.16 4.69 -10.97
N ASN A 53 -3.89 5.57 -11.94
CA ASN A 53 -2.84 6.60 -11.86
C ASN A 53 -1.54 6.14 -11.15
N ASN A 54 -1.10 6.82 -10.09
CA ASN A 54 0.07 6.46 -9.27
C ASN A 54 -0.30 5.60 -8.03
N CYS A 55 -1.46 4.95 -8.05
CA CYS A 55 -1.97 4.17 -6.93
C CYS A 55 -1.51 2.71 -7.00
N THR A 56 -1.57 2.04 -5.86
CA THR A 56 -1.35 0.60 -5.73
C THR A 56 -2.69 -0.10 -5.57
N VAL A 57 -2.87 -1.22 -6.29
CA VAL A 57 -4.03 -2.10 -6.09
C VAL A 57 -3.61 -3.37 -5.40
N VAL A 58 -4.42 -3.78 -4.43
CA VAL A 58 -4.28 -5.09 -3.77
C VAL A 58 -5.58 -5.84 -3.93
N ALA A 59 -5.51 -7.04 -4.49
CA ALA A 59 -6.64 -7.93 -4.60
C ALA A 59 -6.34 -9.24 -3.88
N ILE A 60 -7.31 -9.81 -3.18
CA ILE A 60 -7.28 -11.17 -2.67
C ILE A 60 -8.57 -11.84 -3.12
N TYR A 61 -8.51 -12.97 -3.80
CA TYR A 61 -9.70 -13.60 -4.34
C TYR A 61 -9.66 -15.12 -4.29
N SER A 62 -10.85 -15.70 -4.35
CA SER A 62 -11.12 -17.13 -4.40
C SER A 62 -12.27 -17.41 -5.38
N GLN A 63 -12.67 -18.66 -5.48
CA GLN A 63 -13.86 -19.10 -6.21
C GLN A 63 -15.20 -18.59 -5.63
N HIS A 64 -15.19 -17.99 -4.44
CA HIS A 64 -16.41 -17.60 -3.71
C HIS A 64 -16.52 -16.09 -3.48
N ALA A 65 -15.40 -15.39 -3.34
CA ALA A 65 -15.38 -13.96 -3.08
C ALA A 65 -14.06 -13.30 -3.52
N GLY A 66 -14.07 -11.97 -3.56
CA GLY A 66 -12.89 -11.14 -3.78
C GLY A 66 -12.88 -9.95 -2.82
N ILE A 67 -11.70 -9.56 -2.37
CA ILE A 67 -11.41 -8.34 -1.64
C ILE A 67 -10.53 -7.49 -2.56
N LEU A 68 -10.86 -6.21 -2.69
CA LEU A 68 -10.12 -5.26 -3.50
C LEU A 68 -9.88 -3.99 -2.71
N ALA A 69 -8.62 -3.55 -2.68
CA ALA A 69 -8.17 -2.31 -2.09
C ALA A 69 -7.52 -1.43 -3.17
N HIS A 70 -7.92 -0.16 -3.22
CA HIS A 70 -7.30 0.86 -4.05
C HIS A 70 -6.56 1.84 -3.13
N ILE A 71 -5.24 1.80 -3.11
CA ILE A 71 -4.39 2.53 -2.16
C ILE A 71 -3.73 3.71 -2.88
N ALA A 72 -4.08 4.94 -2.50
CA ALA A 72 -3.42 6.14 -3.01
C ALA A 72 -2.09 6.40 -2.29
N PRO A 73 -1.10 7.05 -2.96
CA PRO A 73 0.17 7.46 -2.35
C PRO A 73 0.00 8.42 -1.18
N ARG A 74 -1.03 9.27 -1.23
CA ARG A 74 -1.32 10.29 -0.23
C ARG A 74 -2.79 10.63 -0.27
N THR A 75 -3.36 10.99 0.87
CA THR A 75 -4.72 11.53 0.97
C THR A 75 -4.65 12.98 1.45
N GLU A 76 -5.77 13.71 1.38
CA GLU A 76 -5.85 15.08 1.90
C GLU A 76 -5.73 15.11 3.43
N THR A 77 -6.13 14.04 4.10
CA THR A 77 -6.37 13.98 5.55
C THR A 77 -5.39 13.12 6.33
N ALA A 78 -4.56 12.31 5.66
CA ALA A 78 -3.59 11.42 6.29
C ALA A 78 -2.25 11.46 5.55
N THR A 79 -1.17 11.22 6.29
CA THR A 79 0.12 10.91 5.67
C THR A 79 0.00 9.62 4.85
N GLY A 80 0.90 9.45 3.86
CA GLY A 80 0.90 8.24 3.03
C GLY A 80 0.97 6.96 3.88
N ASP A 81 1.83 6.98 4.90
CA ASP A 81 2.03 5.85 5.81
C ASP A 81 0.79 5.54 6.66
N GLU A 82 0.13 6.56 7.20
CA GLU A 82 -1.12 6.38 7.97
C GLU A 82 -2.22 5.76 7.11
N ASN A 83 -2.38 6.24 5.87
CA ASN A 83 -3.35 5.72 4.91
C ASN A 83 -3.07 4.23 4.59
N VAL A 84 -1.81 3.90 4.34
CA VAL A 84 -1.38 2.52 4.08
C VAL A 84 -1.65 1.64 5.31
N LEU A 85 -1.36 2.12 6.51
CA LEU A 85 -1.58 1.39 7.75
C LEU A 85 -3.07 1.10 8.01
N ASP A 86 -3.94 2.07 7.75
CA ASP A 86 -5.38 1.89 7.91
C ASP A 86 -5.94 0.88 6.89
N LEU A 87 -5.65 1.08 5.60
CA LEU A 87 -6.09 0.18 4.53
C LEU A 87 -5.55 -1.25 4.72
N ARG A 88 -4.33 -1.38 5.26
CA ARG A 88 -3.75 -2.67 5.66
C ARG A 88 -4.60 -3.36 6.73
N GLN A 89 -4.99 -2.64 7.78
CA GLN A 89 -5.82 -3.19 8.84
C GLN A 89 -7.20 -3.61 8.33
N GLN A 90 -7.80 -2.80 7.45
CA GLN A 90 -9.07 -3.14 6.81
C GLN A 90 -8.95 -4.40 5.95
N LEU A 91 -7.89 -4.51 5.13
CA LEU A 91 -7.61 -5.67 4.29
C LEU A 91 -7.46 -6.96 5.10
N VAL A 92 -6.65 -6.92 6.17
CA VAL A 92 -6.44 -8.07 7.07
C VAL A 92 -7.75 -8.50 7.73
N ARG A 93 -8.51 -7.54 8.26
CA ARG A 93 -9.79 -7.82 8.93
C ARG A 93 -10.79 -8.47 7.99
N GLN A 94 -10.92 -7.96 6.77
CA GLN A 94 -11.83 -8.54 5.77
C GLN A 94 -11.37 -9.95 5.38
N TYR A 95 -10.07 -10.15 5.13
CA TYR A 95 -9.53 -11.47 4.78
C TYR A 95 -9.78 -12.50 5.88
N GLN A 96 -9.44 -12.19 7.14
CA GLN A 96 -9.65 -13.08 8.27
C GLN A 96 -11.13 -13.45 8.46
N THR A 97 -12.02 -12.45 8.33
CA THR A 97 -13.47 -12.67 8.43
C THR A 97 -13.97 -13.62 7.35
N CYS A 98 -13.48 -13.46 6.12
CA CYS A 98 -13.86 -14.32 5.01
C CYS A 98 -13.25 -15.72 5.10
N GLN A 99 -12.03 -15.84 5.64
CA GLN A 99 -11.38 -17.12 5.91
C GLN A 99 -12.18 -17.92 6.95
N LEU A 100 -12.57 -17.29 8.06
CA LEU A 100 -13.42 -17.91 9.10
C LEU A 100 -14.79 -18.34 8.56
N SER A 101 -15.33 -17.60 7.59
CA SER A 101 -16.61 -17.91 6.94
C SER A 101 -16.50 -18.96 5.81
N GLY A 102 -15.31 -19.52 5.57
CA GLY A 102 -15.07 -20.50 4.52
C GLY A 102 -15.11 -19.94 3.09
N LEU A 103 -15.06 -18.61 2.91
CA LEU A 103 -15.08 -17.98 1.59
C LEU A 103 -13.70 -18.03 0.90
N PHE A 104 -12.61 -18.25 1.63
CA PHE A 104 -11.24 -18.26 1.09
C PHE A 104 -10.52 -19.58 1.43
N PRO A 105 -11.03 -20.75 0.98
CA PRO A 105 -10.38 -22.04 1.24
C PRO A 105 -9.09 -22.21 0.41
N ARG A 106 -9.05 -21.60 -0.77
CA ARG A 106 -7.86 -21.44 -1.63
C ARG A 106 -7.92 -20.05 -2.23
N SER A 107 -6.92 -19.24 -1.92
CA SER A 107 -6.90 -17.82 -2.28
C SER A 107 -5.64 -17.47 -3.04
N THR A 108 -5.78 -16.55 -3.98
CA THR A 108 -4.68 -15.88 -4.66
C THR A 108 -4.72 -14.41 -4.33
N SER A 109 -3.56 -13.78 -4.22
CA SER A 109 -3.47 -12.34 -4.08
C SER A 109 -2.66 -11.73 -5.22
N ILE A 110 -3.06 -10.53 -5.64
CA ILE A 110 -2.35 -9.71 -6.63
C ILE A 110 -1.98 -8.39 -5.99
N VAL A 111 -0.74 -7.97 -6.20
CA VAL A 111 -0.28 -6.60 -5.95
C VAL A 111 0.05 -6.00 -7.30
N LEU A 112 -0.71 -4.98 -7.70
CA LEU A 112 -0.53 -4.24 -8.94
C LEU A 112 0.05 -2.86 -8.61
N ALA A 113 1.28 -2.62 -9.04
CA ALA A 113 2.01 -1.38 -8.78
C ALA A 113 2.08 -0.50 -10.02
N ALA A 114 1.94 0.81 -9.81
CA ALA A 114 2.15 1.81 -10.84
C ALA A 114 3.65 1.91 -11.18
N VAL A 115 3.98 2.04 -12.46
CA VAL A 115 5.32 2.40 -12.93
C VAL A 115 5.27 3.75 -13.63
N TYR A 116 5.97 4.72 -13.06
CA TYR A 116 6.08 6.08 -13.58
C TYR A 116 7.53 6.38 -13.92
N ARG A 117 7.79 6.77 -15.17
CA ARG A 117 9.16 7.06 -15.69
C ARG A 117 10.17 5.93 -15.44
N GLY A 118 9.71 4.68 -15.57
CA GLY A 118 10.56 3.49 -15.38
C GLY A 118 10.80 3.10 -13.93
N ALA A 119 10.23 3.82 -12.95
CA ALA A 119 10.34 3.49 -11.54
C ALA A 119 8.97 3.09 -10.97
N VAL A 120 8.97 2.11 -10.05
CA VAL A 120 7.78 1.72 -9.28
C VAL A 120 7.37 2.89 -8.39
N ALA A 121 6.10 3.26 -8.46
CA ALA A 121 5.50 4.20 -7.54
C ALA A 121 5.28 3.52 -6.18
N LEU A 122 5.68 4.19 -5.10
CA LEU A 122 5.52 3.71 -3.71
C LEU A 122 6.18 2.34 -3.44
N PRO A 123 7.48 2.17 -3.73
CA PRO A 123 8.15 0.88 -3.54
C PRO A 123 8.01 0.33 -2.12
N ASP A 124 8.12 1.18 -1.10
CA ASP A 124 7.99 0.78 0.31
C ASP A 124 6.59 0.26 0.66
N THR A 125 5.55 0.87 0.07
CA THR A 125 4.16 0.43 0.22
C THR A 125 3.98 -0.95 -0.41
N VAL A 126 4.49 -1.14 -1.62
CA VAL A 126 4.45 -2.42 -2.33
C VAL A 126 5.18 -3.51 -1.52
N ILE A 127 6.39 -3.24 -1.04
CA ILE A 127 7.16 -4.17 -0.20
C ILE A 127 6.39 -4.53 1.07
N THR A 128 5.84 -3.52 1.76
CA THR A 128 5.07 -3.72 2.99
C THR A 128 3.84 -4.59 2.76
N ILE A 129 3.09 -4.34 1.68
CA ILE A 129 1.91 -5.13 1.32
C ILE A 129 2.29 -6.56 0.95
N ARG A 130 3.36 -6.77 0.17
CA ARG A 130 3.84 -8.12 -0.18
C ARG A 130 4.23 -8.90 1.07
N ARG A 131 4.98 -8.29 1.99
CA ARG A 131 5.32 -8.89 3.28
C ARG A 131 4.08 -9.26 4.09
N LEU A 132 3.09 -8.37 4.15
CA LEU A 132 1.82 -8.64 4.81
C LEU A 132 1.12 -9.87 4.23
N LEU A 133 0.93 -9.92 2.91
CA LEU A 133 0.23 -11.02 2.26
C LEU A 133 0.98 -12.35 2.46
N ASN A 134 2.32 -12.33 2.40
CA ASN A 134 3.14 -13.49 2.72
C ASN A 134 2.96 -13.96 4.18
N MET A 135 2.90 -13.04 5.15
CA MET A 135 2.62 -13.37 6.55
C MET A 135 1.22 -13.99 6.74
N LEU A 136 0.25 -13.65 5.89
CA LEU A 136 -1.07 -14.27 5.85
C LEU A 136 -1.08 -15.63 5.15
N GLY A 137 0.08 -16.13 4.69
CA GLY A 137 0.22 -17.38 3.94
C GLY A 137 -0.37 -17.31 2.53
N LEU A 138 -0.56 -16.11 1.98
CA LEU A 138 -1.12 -15.91 0.66
C LEU A 138 -0.05 -15.97 -0.41
N ARG A 139 -0.36 -16.63 -1.53
CA ARG A 139 0.45 -16.52 -2.74
C ARG A 139 0.28 -15.12 -3.32
N VAL A 140 1.39 -14.42 -3.52
CA VAL A 140 1.40 -13.06 -4.08
C VAL A 140 1.87 -13.06 -5.52
N VAL A 141 1.01 -12.61 -6.42
CA VAL A 141 1.31 -12.32 -7.82
C VAL A 141 1.59 -10.83 -7.93
N TYR A 142 2.83 -10.47 -8.26
CA TYR A 142 3.21 -9.09 -8.49
C TYR A 142 3.06 -8.73 -9.96
N ARG A 143 2.47 -7.57 -10.23
CA ARG A 143 2.30 -7.01 -11.57
C ARG A 143 2.56 -5.51 -11.54
N GLU A 144 2.93 -5.00 -12.69
CA GLU A 144 3.17 -3.58 -12.91
C GLU A 144 2.28 -3.07 -14.04
N TYR A 145 1.84 -1.82 -13.94
CA TYR A 145 1.20 -1.12 -15.04
C TYR A 145 1.85 0.24 -15.25
N ARG A 146 1.99 0.61 -16.51
CA ARG A 146 2.54 1.92 -16.87
C ARG A 146 1.52 3.01 -16.58
N VAL A 147 1.96 4.04 -15.86
CA VAL A 147 1.19 5.27 -15.69
C VAL A 147 1.37 6.17 -16.90
N ARG A 148 0.27 6.73 -17.40
CA ARG A 148 0.29 7.73 -18.47
C ARG A 148 0.77 9.07 -17.93
N GLU A 149 1.67 9.72 -18.66
CA GLU A 149 2.20 11.03 -18.30
C GLU A 149 1.18 12.14 -18.59
N PHE A 150 1.38 13.30 -17.96
CA PHE A 150 0.56 14.47 -18.23
C PHE A 150 0.57 14.82 -19.74
N GLY A 151 -0.61 15.01 -20.32
CA GLY A 151 -0.79 15.29 -21.74
C GLY A 151 -0.85 14.06 -22.66
N GLN A 152 -0.59 12.85 -22.15
CA GLN A 152 -0.83 11.62 -22.92
C GLN A 152 -2.32 11.29 -22.93
N ALA A 153 -2.86 11.02 -24.12
CA ALA A 153 -4.22 10.52 -24.27
C ALA A 153 -4.36 9.15 -23.60
N ARG A 154 -5.49 8.92 -22.94
CA ARG A 154 -5.85 7.62 -22.36
C ARG A 154 -6.79 6.90 -23.30
N ALA A 155 -6.49 5.64 -23.58
CA ALA A 155 -7.47 4.77 -24.23
C ALA A 155 -8.57 4.41 -23.22
N GLU A 156 -9.74 4.04 -23.74
CA GLU A 156 -10.82 3.50 -22.92
C GLU A 156 -10.32 2.24 -22.18
N GLY A 157 -10.74 2.07 -20.93
CA GLY A 157 -10.30 0.95 -20.08
C GLY A 157 -8.90 1.11 -19.47
N GLU A 158 -8.11 2.11 -19.87
CA GLU A 158 -6.83 2.37 -19.20
C GLU A 158 -7.01 2.81 -17.75
N THR A 159 -6.05 2.44 -16.91
CA THR A 159 -6.03 2.67 -15.47
C THR A 159 -7.17 1.97 -14.72
N THR A 160 -7.55 0.78 -15.18
CA THR A 160 -8.58 -0.07 -14.54
C THR A 160 -8.01 -1.39 -14.04
N PHE A 161 -8.61 -1.90 -12.98
CA PHE A 161 -8.42 -3.26 -12.49
C PHE A 161 -9.80 -3.88 -12.27
N ILE A 162 -10.03 -5.05 -12.86
CA ILE A 162 -11.32 -5.73 -12.82
C ILE A 162 -11.12 -7.19 -12.47
N MET A 163 -11.80 -7.66 -11.43
CA MET A 163 -12.03 -9.09 -11.20
C MET A 163 -13.41 -9.46 -11.70
N ALA A 164 -13.48 -10.44 -12.61
CA ALA A 164 -14.71 -10.92 -13.21
C ALA A 164 -14.95 -12.39 -12.84
N CYS A 165 -16.02 -12.67 -12.09
CA CYS A 165 -16.48 -14.01 -11.78
C CYS A 165 -17.81 -14.27 -12.50
N ARG A 166 -17.74 -14.94 -13.65
CA ARG A 166 -18.92 -15.18 -14.51
C ARG A 166 -19.92 -16.14 -13.88
N GLN A 167 -19.41 -17.09 -13.08
CA GLN A 167 -20.21 -18.10 -12.41
C GLN A 167 -19.63 -18.40 -11.02
N ALA A 168 -20.49 -18.44 -10.00
CA ALA A 168 -20.09 -18.79 -8.64
C ALA A 168 -19.39 -20.16 -8.62
N GLY A 169 -18.26 -20.26 -7.91
CA GLY A 169 -17.43 -21.46 -7.89
C GLY A 169 -16.32 -21.48 -8.95
N GLN A 170 -16.31 -20.56 -9.91
CA GLN A 170 -15.18 -20.40 -10.83
C GLN A 170 -14.12 -19.46 -10.26
N VAL A 171 -12.87 -19.67 -10.66
CA VAL A 171 -11.79 -18.72 -10.34
C VAL A 171 -12.04 -17.44 -11.14
N PRO A 172 -12.06 -16.26 -10.50
CA PRO A 172 -12.21 -14.99 -11.20
C PRO A 172 -11.11 -14.76 -12.24
N GLU A 173 -11.51 -14.24 -13.40
CA GLU A 173 -10.60 -13.67 -14.39
C GLU A 173 -10.16 -12.27 -13.92
N VAL A 174 -8.89 -11.93 -14.07
CA VAL A 174 -8.37 -10.61 -13.68
C VAL A 174 -7.95 -9.84 -14.91
N TYR A 175 -8.41 -8.60 -15.04
CA TYR A 175 -8.07 -7.71 -16.14
C TYR A 175 -7.38 -6.47 -15.60
N VAL A 176 -6.31 -6.05 -16.28
CA VAL A 176 -5.60 -4.80 -16.03
C VAL A 176 -5.50 -4.06 -17.35
N ASN A 177 -6.05 -2.84 -17.42
CA ASN A 177 -6.13 -2.07 -18.67
C ASN A 177 -6.69 -2.90 -19.83
N ASP A 178 -7.80 -3.61 -19.60
CA ASP A 178 -8.47 -4.52 -20.54
C ASP A 178 -7.67 -5.75 -21.00
N VAL A 179 -6.48 -5.97 -20.44
CA VAL A 179 -5.66 -7.14 -20.73
C VAL A 179 -5.89 -8.19 -19.66
N LEU A 180 -6.36 -9.37 -20.09
CA LEU A 180 -6.48 -10.55 -19.22
C LEU A 180 -5.10 -10.90 -18.66
N GLN A 181 -5.02 -10.96 -17.34
CA GLN A 181 -3.82 -11.36 -16.61
C GLN A 181 -3.86 -12.87 -16.42
N HIS A 182 -2.91 -13.56 -17.05
CA HIS A 182 -2.68 -14.96 -16.76
C HIS A 182 -2.00 -15.07 -15.40
N VAL A 183 -2.69 -15.72 -14.47
CA VAL A 183 -2.14 -16.12 -13.18
C VAL A 183 -1.75 -17.58 -13.35
N GLU A 184 -0.49 -17.82 -13.70
CA GLU A 184 0.03 -19.17 -13.87
C GLU A 184 -0.04 -19.90 -12.53
N ASP A 185 -0.62 -21.11 -12.52
CA ASP A 185 -0.82 -21.88 -11.30
C ASP A 185 0.47 -22.37 -10.63
N GLY A 186 1.64 -22.16 -11.22
CA GLY A 186 2.91 -22.57 -10.63
C GLY A 186 4.09 -21.76 -11.13
N GLU A 187 4.61 -20.89 -10.26
CA GLU A 187 5.98 -20.99 -9.74
C GLU A 187 6.19 -19.84 -8.75
N ILE A 188 6.73 -20.17 -7.58
CA ILE A 188 7.16 -19.19 -6.59
C ILE A 188 8.38 -18.50 -7.19
N HIS A 189 8.18 -17.48 -8.03
CA HIS A 189 9.26 -16.58 -8.43
C HIS A 189 9.59 -15.68 -7.23
N GLY A 190 10.25 -16.28 -6.23
CA GLY A 190 11.20 -15.59 -5.38
C GLY A 190 12.42 -15.25 -6.21
N GLN A 191 12.26 -14.40 -7.23
CA GLN A 191 13.41 -13.81 -7.90
C GLN A 191 13.95 -12.74 -6.96
N ASN A 192 14.95 -13.17 -6.18
CA ASN A 192 16.13 -12.44 -5.78
C ASN A 192 16.01 -10.91 -5.87
N ASP A 193 15.60 -10.32 -4.76
CA ASP A 193 15.90 -8.95 -4.37
C ASP A 193 17.40 -8.83 -4.01
N GLN A 194 18.28 -9.22 -4.93
CA GLN A 194 19.74 -9.10 -4.82
C GLN A 194 20.33 -8.14 -5.87
N SER A 195 19.52 -7.46 -6.68
CA SER A 195 20.00 -6.48 -7.67
C SER A 195 20.31 -5.10 -7.07
N GLN A 196 20.83 -5.03 -5.84
CA GLN A 196 21.44 -3.83 -5.24
C GLN A 196 22.69 -4.14 -4.40
N ARG A 197 23.52 -5.11 -4.81
CA ARG A 197 24.92 -5.19 -4.37
C ARG A 197 25.81 -5.70 -5.51
N SER A 198 26.12 -4.81 -6.45
CA SER A 198 27.29 -4.99 -7.32
C SER A 198 27.87 -3.62 -7.64
N GLY A 199 28.94 -3.29 -6.96
CA GLY A 199 29.71 -2.07 -7.20
C GLY A 199 30.56 -1.72 -6.00
N GLU A 200 31.50 -2.59 -5.64
CA GLU A 200 32.84 -2.26 -5.12
C GLU A 200 33.47 -3.50 -4.46
N ALA A 201 34.30 -4.20 -5.24
CA ALA A 201 35.60 -4.73 -4.83
C ALA A 201 36.22 -5.55 -5.98
N ASP A 202 37.55 -5.51 -6.05
CA ASP A 202 38.46 -6.44 -6.73
C ASP A 202 38.91 -6.08 -8.16
N GLU A 203 39.63 -4.96 -8.28
CA GLU A 203 40.81 -4.89 -9.14
C GLU A 203 42.02 -5.44 -8.38
N GLU A 204 42.44 -6.67 -8.69
CA GLU A 204 43.78 -7.13 -8.32
C GLU A 204 44.47 -7.94 -9.44
N SER A 205 45.69 -7.51 -9.73
CA SER A 205 46.85 -8.25 -10.25
C SER A 205 47.03 -8.41 -11.77
N ARG A 206 47.87 -7.52 -12.32
CA ARG A 206 49.02 -7.91 -13.17
C ARG A 206 50.22 -7.02 -12.85
N GLY A 207 51.25 -7.60 -12.22
CA GLY A 207 52.48 -6.91 -11.86
C GLY A 207 53.48 -6.76 -13.01
N ARG A 208 54.41 -5.80 -12.86
CA ARG A 208 55.84 -5.96 -13.19
C ARG A 208 56.69 -4.77 -12.70
N ASP A 209 57.66 -5.10 -11.85
CA ASP A 209 59.04 -4.61 -11.68
C ASP A 209 59.43 -3.17 -12.03
N GLY A 210 60.04 -2.45 -11.06
CA GLY A 210 60.92 -1.30 -11.33
C GLY A 210 61.22 -0.47 -10.07
N ALA A 211 62.49 -0.38 -9.71
CA ALA A 211 63.04 0.12 -8.45
C ALA A 211 63.07 1.66 -8.25
N GLU A 212 63.55 2.03 -7.05
CA GLU A 212 64.18 3.31 -6.59
C GLU A 212 63.28 4.22 -5.73
N GLU A 213 63.47 4.19 -4.39
CA GLU A 213 64.18 5.22 -3.58
C GLU A 213 63.39 6.55 -3.54
N SER A 214 62.73 6.94 -2.44
CA SER A 214 63.30 7.57 -1.23
C SER A 214 62.16 8.18 -0.38
N PRO A 215 62.42 8.62 0.88
CA PRO A 215 61.47 8.67 2.00
C PRO A 215 60.80 10.05 2.21
N ASP A 216 60.04 10.15 3.30
CA ASP A 216 59.53 11.34 4.02
C ASP A 216 57.98 11.38 4.02
N GLU A 217 57.37 10.99 5.14
CA GLU A 217 56.86 11.86 6.23
C GLU A 217 55.34 12.02 6.07
N ASP A 218 54.58 11.44 7.01
CA ASP A 218 53.64 12.16 7.86
C ASP A 218 52.60 11.22 8.47
N GLU A 219 52.62 11.20 9.79
CA GLU A 219 51.66 10.59 10.70
C GLU A 219 50.30 11.28 10.53
N ASP A 220 49.24 10.53 10.24
CA ASP A 220 47.87 10.99 10.50
C ASP A 220 47.07 9.82 11.08
N GLU A 221 47.15 9.70 12.41
CA GLU A 221 46.29 8.85 13.22
C GLU A 221 44.89 9.50 13.31
N GLY A 222 44.10 9.32 12.26
CA GLY A 222 42.68 9.65 12.25
C GLY A 222 41.86 8.54 12.90
N GLU A 223 41.74 8.57 14.23
CA GLU A 223 40.72 7.83 14.97
C GLU A 223 39.32 8.24 14.48
N SER A 224 38.67 7.36 13.71
CA SER A 224 37.23 7.46 13.40
C SER A 224 36.53 6.22 13.93
N GLU A 225 36.43 6.15 15.24
CA GLU A 225 35.57 5.20 15.93
C GLU A 225 34.24 5.86 16.28
N GLY A 226 33.14 5.26 15.82
CA GLY A 226 31.95 5.10 16.64
C GLY A 226 30.84 6.12 16.49
N GLU A 227 30.16 6.18 15.35
CA GLU A 227 28.77 6.69 15.29
C GLU A 227 27.97 5.87 14.27
N GLY A 228 27.06 5.00 14.75
CA GLY A 228 26.21 4.23 13.84
C GLY A 228 25.16 3.29 14.45
N GLU A 229 25.05 3.19 15.78
CA GLU A 229 24.07 2.27 16.42
C GLU A 229 22.86 2.98 17.07
N ASP A 230 22.77 4.31 17.05
CA ASP A 230 21.69 5.05 17.74
C ASP A 230 20.46 5.39 16.87
N ASP A 231 20.50 5.17 15.56
CA ASP A 231 19.42 5.61 14.65
C ASP A 231 18.17 4.72 14.69
N GLU A 232 18.30 3.44 15.07
CA GLU A 232 17.18 2.49 15.05
C GLU A 232 16.24 2.68 16.25
N ALA A 233 16.79 3.04 17.42
CA ALA A 233 16.03 3.35 18.62
C ALA A 233 15.21 4.65 18.47
N GLY A 234 15.79 5.66 17.81
CA GLY A 234 15.12 6.92 17.51
C GLY A 234 13.90 6.75 16.61
N GLN A 235 14.00 5.92 15.56
CA GLN A 235 12.88 5.66 14.64
C GLN A 235 11.76 4.87 15.30
N ALA A 236 12.07 3.90 16.18
CA ALA A 236 11.07 3.16 16.93
C ALA A 236 10.25 4.07 17.87
N GLU A 237 10.91 5.01 18.56
CA GLU A 237 10.28 6.00 19.45
C GLU A 237 9.36 6.95 18.66
N VAL A 238 9.82 7.46 17.52
CA VAL A 238 9.02 8.34 16.63
C VAL A 238 7.77 7.62 16.11
N ASN A 239 7.93 6.38 15.65
CA ASN A 239 6.82 5.54 15.18
C ASN A 239 5.80 5.27 16.30
N ARG A 240 6.28 5.01 17.52
CA ARG A 240 5.41 4.78 18.69
C ARG A 240 4.60 6.02 19.05
N ARG A 241 5.22 7.21 19.01
CA ARG A 241 4.53 8.50 19.26
C ARG A 241 3.47 8.79 18.22
N GLY A 242 3.75 8.53 16.94
CA GLY A 242 2.77 8.67 15.85
C GLY A 242 1.54 7.78 16.05
N GLN A 243 1.74 6.50 16.41
CA GLN A 243 0.63 5.57 16.66
C GLN A 243 -0.25 5.98 17.85
N ILE A 244 0.34 6.51 18.93
CA ILE A 244 -0.41 6.98 20.09
C ILE A 244 -1.23 8.22 19.71
N ALA A 245 -0.63 9.20 19.03
CA ALA A 245 -1.32 10.40 18.55
C ALA A 245 -2.54 10.05 17.68
N HIS A 246 -2.39 9.08 16.77
CA HIS A 246 -3.48 8.61 15.91
C HIS A 246 -4.64 8.00 16.72
N ARG A 247 -4.35 7.06 17.64
CA ARG A 247 -5.38 6.43 18.48
C ARG A 247 -6.15 7.44 19.33
N VAL A 248 -5.46 8.48 19.78
CA VAL A 248 -6.03 9.55 20.60
C VAL A 248 -6.99 10.42 19.82
N ARG A 249 -6.64 10.79 18.58
CA ARG A 249 -7.54 11.53 17.67
C ARG A 249 -8.79 10.72 17.33
N ALA A 250 -8.62 9.45 16.95
CA ALA A 250 -9.76 8.57 16.67
C ALA A 250 -10.69 8.44 17.89
N ARG A 251 -10.13 8.33 19.10
CA ARG A 251 -10.92 8.27 20.34
C ARG A 251 -11.61 9.60 20.65
N ARG A 252 -10.94 10.72 20.45
CA ARG A 252 -11.52 12.07 20.56
C ARG A 252 -12.74 12.19 19.64
N ASP A 253 -12.59 11.84 18.36
CA ASP A 253 -13.66 11.99 17.35
C ASP A 253 -14.86 11.11 17.69
N GLN A 254 -14.60 9.88 18.14
CA GLN A 254 -15.66 8.99 18.62
C GLN A 254 -16.43 9.61 19.80
N MET A 255 -15.75 10.26 20.75
CA MET A 255 -16.42 10.89 21.90
C MET A 255 -17.19 12.14 21.48
N LEU A 256 -16.66 12.94 20.57
CA LEU A 256 -17.39 14.10 20.02
C LEU A 256 -18.68 13.65 19.31
N GLN A 257 -18.62 12.56 18.53
CA GLN A 257 -19.80 11.96 17.90
C GLN A 257 -20.82 11.41 18.92
N GLN A 258 -20.38 11.02 20.11
CA GLN A 258 -21.25 10.58 21.22
C GLN A 258 -21.84 11.76 22.01
N GLY A 259 -21.61 13.01 21.59
CA GLY A 259 -22.18 14.20 22.22
C GLY A 259 -21.33 14.76 23.38
N TYR A 260 -20.11 14.26 23.59
CA TYR A 260 -19.19 14.87 24.54
C TYR A 260 -18.70 16.21 24.00
N THR A 261 -18.60 17.21 24.88
CA THR A 261 -17.95 18.49 24.57
C THR A 261 -16.43 18.32 24.52
N PHE A 262 -15.75 19.16 23.76
CA PHE A 262 -14.28 19.14 23.69
C PHE A 262 -13.62 19.22 25.08
N ASN A 263 -14.14 20.04 25.99
CA ASN A 263 -13.62 20.14 27.35
C ASN A 263 -13.77 18.84 28.16
N GLN A 264 -14.88 18.11 27.97
CA GLN A 264 -15.06 16.78 28.58
C GLN A 264 -14.09 15.76 27.99
N VAL A 265 -13.86 15.80 26.68
CA VAL A 265 -12.88 14.93 26.02
C VAL A 265 -11.47 15.20 26.54
N VAL A 266 -11.06 16.48 26.64
CA VAL A 266 -9.77 16.87 27.23
C VAL A 266 -9.69 16.39 28.68
N GLY A 267 -10.72 16.59 29.51
CA GLY A 267 -10.73 16.15 30.90
C GLY A 267 -10.58 14.63 31.06
N LEU A 268 -11.10 13.84 30.12
CA LEU A 268 -11.04 12.38 30.16
C LEU A 268 -9.75 11.80 29.55
N LEU A 269 -9.16 12.48 28.57
CA LEU A 269 -7.97 11.98 27.85
C LEU A 269 -6.64 12.58 28.35
N ALA A 270 -6.66 13.71 29.04
CA ALA A 270 -5.44 14.42 29.44
C ALA A 270 -4.50 13.60 30.33
N ALA A 271 -4.98 13.10 31.47
CA ALA A 271 -4.11 12.39 32.41
C ALA A 271 -3.47 11.11 31.84
N PRO A 272 -4.21 10.23 31.14
CA PRO A 272 -3.61 9.06 30.48
C PRO A 272 -2.54 9.44 29.44
N LEU A 273 -2.72 10.56 28.73
CA LEU A 273 -1.80 11.00 27.70
C LEU A 273 -0.52 11.61 28.27
N GLN A 274 -0.64 12.41 29.31
CA GLN A 274 0.51 12.95 30.02
C GLN A 274 1.39 11.82 30.56
N GLN A 275 0.76 10.79 31.14
CA GLN A 275 1.48 9.61 31.66
C GLN A 275 2.14 8.79 30.55
N SER A 276 1.46 8.60 29.42
CA SER A 276 1.95 7.71 28.35
C SER A 276 3.01 8.36 27.45
N LEU A 277 2.95 9.68 27.26
CA LEU A 277 3.81 10.42 26.34
C LEU A 277 4.81 11.34 27.03
N GLY A 278 4.72 11.55 28.34
CA GLY A 278 5.58 12.48 29.07
C GLY A 278 5.41 13.94 28.65
N ILE A 279 4.26 14.30 28.06
CA ILE A 279 3.98 15.66 27.56
C ILE A 279 3.17 16.49 28.57
N SER A 280 3.31 17.81 28.48
CA SER A 280 2.55 18.74 29.32
C SER A 280 1.06 18.77 28.96
N GLN A 281 0.23 19.25 29.89
CA GLN A 281 -1.22 19.37 29.66
C GLN A 281 -1.54 20.25 28.44
N GLN A 282 -0.76 21.31 28.24
CA GLN A 282 -0.94 22.23 27.11
C GLN A 282 -0.59 21.56 25.77
N GLN A 283 0.43 20.70 25.75
CA GLN A 283 0.75 19.88 24.58
C GLN A 283 -0.33 18.84 24.29
N VAL A 284 -0.98 18.27 25.32
CA VAL A 284 -2.14 17.38 25.10
C VAL A 284 -3.32 18.13 24.48
N ILE A 285 -3.63 19.33 24.97
CA ILE A 285 -4.71 20.16 24.42
C ILE A 285 -4.43 20.47 22.94
N GLU A 286 -3.18 20.82 22.63
CA GLU A 286 -2.77 21.12 21.26
C GLU A 286 -2.85 19.88 20.35
N LEU A 287 -2.37 18.73 20.83
CA LEU A 287 -2.49 17.45 20.13
C LEU A 287 -3.95 17.08 19.83
N LEU A 288 -4.85 17.35 20.77
CA LEU A 288 -6.29 17.12 20.64
C LEU A 288 -6.99 18.17 19.76
N ARG A 289 -6.40 19.35 19.52
CA ARG A 289 -6.94 20.38 18.62
C ARG A 289 -6.52 20.19 17.15
N GLN A 290 -5.37 19.59 16.89
CA GLN A 290 -4.76 19.46 15.56
C GLN A 290 -5.37 18.39 14.65
N GLY A 291 -6.69 18.17 14.71
CA GLY A 291 -7.41 17.27 13.81
C GLY A 291 -8.87 17.63 13.76
#